data_AF-A0A4V6DXA8-F1
#
_entry.id   AF-A0A4V6DXA8-F1
#
_cell.length_a   1.000
_cell.length_b   1.000
_cell.length_c   1.000
_cell.angle_alpha   90.00
_cell.angle_beta   90.00
_cell.angle_gamma   90.00
#
_symmetry.space_group_name_H-M   'P 1'
#
loop_
_entity.id
_entity.type
_entity.pdbx_description
1 polymer ?
#
loop_
_entity_poly.entity_id
_entity_poly.type
_entity_poly.pdbx_seq_one_letter_code
_entity_poly.pdbx_strand_id
1 'polypeptide(L)'
;MSHYLLGENRVQNYARFEHAKPGDGSGAGYERWRSTEHRPHTPTDGREDVYLSHHRLLAIVECYPLDEPIESVLEDLAGKDVHHRNGIKWDNRAGNIEPVEHARHASITQEQVRAWAEDEKRKRQQHEAGVGDADLCDGCGELAEPLATSPGFAGERCLECARQECDGEPIEV
;
A
#
# COMPACT_ATOMS: atom_id res chain seq x y z
N MET A 1 -17.44 24.59 -41.85
CA MET A 1 -17.01 25.20 -40.57
C MET A 1 -18.25 25.34 -39.72
N SER A 2 -18.45 24.44 -38.76
CA SER A 2 -19.65 24.43 -37.91
C SER A 2 -19.43 25.36 -36.71
N HIS A 3 -20.33 26.32 -36.52
CA HIS A 3 -20.33 27.25 -35.40
C HIS A 3 -20.87 26.53 -34.15
N TYR A 4 -20.03 26.32 -33.14
CA TYR A 4 -20.47 25.81 -31.83
C TYR A 4 -21.03 26.97 -30.99
N LEU A 5 -22.31 26.89 -30.63
CA LEU A 5 -22.99 27.87 -29.78
C LEU A 5 -22.73 27.55 -28.29
N LEU A 6 -21.98 28.41 -27.60
CA LEU A 6 -21.79 28.39 -26.14
C LEU A 6 -22.99 29.08 -25.46
N GLY A 7 -23.97 28.30 -25.01
CA GLY A 7 -25.04 28.79 -24.11
C GLY A 7 -24.55 28.93 -22.66
N GLU A 8 -25.25 29.75 -21.86
CA GLU A 8 -24.94 29.96 -20.43
C GLU A 8 -25.20 28.71 -19.57
N ASN A 9 -24.26 28.41 -18.67
CA ASN A 9 -24.10 27.11 -18.01
C ASN A 9 -24.71 27.08 -16.58
N ARG A 10 -25.42 25.99 -16.23
CA ARG A 10 -25.94 25.68 -14.88
C ARG A 10 -25.18 24.55 -14.17
N VAL A 11 -23.97 24.20 -14.61
CA VAL A 11 -23.19 23.05 -14.13
C VAL A 11 -21.85 23.50 -13.50
N GLN A 12 -21.30 22.73 -12.54
CA GLN A 12 -20.15 23.10 -11.66
C GLN A 12 -19.02 23.85 -12.40
N ASN A 13 -18.78 25.11 -12.00
CA ASN A 13 -17.76 25.98 -12.58
C ASN A 13 -16.33 25.69 -12.08
N TYR A 14 -16.12 24.63 -11.29
CA TYR A 14 -14.84 24.35 -10.64
C TYR A 14 -14.59 22.86 -10.49
N ALA A 15 -13.31 22.48 -10.56
CA ALA A 15 -12.86 21.13 -10.21
C ALA A 15 -13.03 20.89 -8.71
N ARG A 16 -13.40 19.66 -8.35
CA ARG A 16 -13.50 19.22 -6.95
C ARG A 16 -12.45 18.18 -6.62
N PHE A 17 -11.90 18.28 -5.42
CA PHE A 17 -11.05 17.24 -4.87
C PHE A 17 -11.91 16.14 -4.26
N GLU A 18 -11.64 14.90 -4.63
CA GLU A 18 -12.29 13.71 -4.09
C GLU A 18 -11.23 12.82 -3.42
N HIS A 19 -11.48 12.46 -2.15
CA HIS A 19 -10.71 11.44 -1.47
C HIS A 19 -10.91 10.07 -2.12
N ALA A 20 -9.96 9.17 -1.88
CA ALA A 20 -9.96 7.81 -2.38
C ALA A 20 -11.30 7.11 -2.15
N LYS A 21 -12.01 6.77 -3.25
CA LYS A 21 -13.16 5.86 -3.16
C LYS A 21 -12.65 4.44 -2.88
N PRO A 22 -13.30 3.69 -1.96
CA PRO A 22 -13.01 2.28 -1.76
C PRO A 22 -13.29 1.49 -3.06
N GLY A 23 -12.45 0.47 -3.32
CA GLY A 23 -12.57 -0.42 -4.48
C GLY A 23 -11.23 -1.04 -4.88
N ASP A 24 -11.27 -1.93 -5.88
CA ASP A 24 -10.18 -2.88 -6.16
C ASP A 24 -9.49 -2.63 -7.51
N GLY A 25 -9.97 -1.64 -8.28
CA GLY A 25 -9.42 -1.29 -9.60
C GLY A 25 -8.10 -0.52 -9.54
N SER A 26 -7.40 -0.43 -10.67
CA SER A 26 -6.10 0.26 -10.80
C SER A 26 -6.13 1.74 -10.36
N GLY A 27 -7.28 2.41 -10.48
CA GLY A 27 -7.52 3.78 -10.01
C GLY A 27 -8.21 3.90 -8.65
N ALA A 28 -8.46 2.78 -7.96
CA ALA A 28 -9.09 2.78 -6.64
C ALA A 28 -8.04 3.01 -5.54
N GLY A 29 -8.44 3.71 -4.47
CA GLY A 29 -7.51 4.09 -3.40
C GLY A 29 -6.73 5.40 -3.64
N TYR A 30 -6.87 6.04 -4.79
CA TYR A 30 -6.23 7.33 -5.07
C TYR A 30 -7.18 8.52 -4.95
N GLU A 31 -6.66 9.59 -4.37
CA GLU A 31 -7.22 10.93 -4.42
C GLU A 31 -7.25 11.43 -5.87
N ARG A 32 -8.26 12.22 -6.23
CA ARG A 32 -8.44 12.71 -7.59
C ARG A 32 -9.09 14.09 -7.63
N TRP A 33 -8.78 14.83 -8.68
CA TRP A 33 -9.55 16.01 -9.06
C TRP A 33 -10.55 15.63 -10.14
N ARG A 34 -11.80 16.06 -10.01
CA ARG A 34 -12.87 15.79 -10.96
C ARG A 34 -13.50 17.09 -11.44
N SER A 35 -13.74 17.22 -12.74
CA SER A 35 -14.42 18.36 -13.35
C SER A 35 -15.29 17.92 -14.53
N THR A 36 -15.91 18.88 -15.22
CA THR A 36 -16.77 18.62 -16.38
C THR A 36 -16.31 19.50 -17.56
N GLU A 37 -15.66 18.86 -18.54
CA GLU A 37 -14.89 19.53 -19.59
C GLU A 37 -15.39 19.16 -20.99
N HIS A 38 -15.21 20.07 -21.96
CA HIS A 38 -15.35 19.70 -23.37
C HIS A 38 -14.10 18.95 -23.83
N ARG A 39 -14.27 17.77 -24.44
CA ARG A 39 -13.15 17.05 -25.08
C ARG A 39 -13.08 17.39 -26.57
N PRO A 40 -12.00 18.04 -27.04
CA PRO A 40 -11.84 18.35 -28.46
C PRO A 40 -11.78 17.10 -29.35
N HIS A 41 -11.24 15.99 -28.83
CA HIS A 41 -11.05 14.71 -29.55
C HIS A 41 -12.26 13.76 -29.46
N THR A 42 -13.31 14.14 -28.73
CA THR A 42 -14.58 13.40 -28.68
C THR A 42 -15.71 14.42 -28.85
N PRO A 43 -15.89 14.97 -30.07
CA PRO A 43 -16.82 16.06 -30.32
C PRO A 43 -18.26 15.56 -30.15
N THR A 44 -18.77 15.71 -28.93
CA THR A 44 -20.18 15.56 -28.60
C THR A 44 -20.73 16.93 -28.21
N ASP A 45 -22.05 17.12 -28.34
CA ASP A 45 -22.71 18.36 -27.92
C ASP A 45 -22.60 18.61 -26.41
N GLY A 46 -22.17 17.60 -25.63
CA GLY A 46 -22.04 17.65 -24.17
C GLY A 46 -20.61 17.88 -23.68
N ARG A 47 -20.50 18.43 -22.47
CA ARG A 47 -19.29 18.32 -21.64
C ARG A 47 -19.26 16.97 -20.94
N GLU A 48 -18.08 16.38 -20.77
CA GLU A 48 -17.87 15.07 -20.16
C GLU A 48 -17.31 15.19 -18.74
N ASP A 49 -17.67 14.25 -17.86
CA ASP A 49 -17.03 14.07 -16.57
C ASP A 49 -15.60 13.56 -16.79
N VAL A 50 -14.63 14.34 -16.31
CA VAL A 50 -13.21 13.99 -16.39
C VAL A 50 -12.62 13.99 -14.99
N TYR A 51 -11.59 13.16 -14.79
CA TYR A 51 -10.84 13.16 -13.56
C TYR A 51 -9.36 12.94 -13.82
N LEU A 52 -8.54 13.40 -12.88
CA LEU A 52 -7.10 13.19 -12.87
C LEU A 52 -6.65 12.78 -11.46
N SER A 53 -5.86 11.73 -11.36
CA SER A 53 -5.29 11.28 -10.08
C SER A 53 -4.37 12.35 -9.49
N HIS A 54 -4.48 12.61 -8.19
CA HIS A 54 -3.70 13.63 -7.49
C HIS A 54 -2.19 13.38 -7.62
N HIS A 55 -1.72 12.14 -7.43
CA HIS A 55 -0.31 11.80 -7.59
C HIS A 55 0.22 12.08 -9.01
N ARG A 56 -0.63 12.04 -10.05
CA ARG A 56 -0.21 12.37 -11.43
C ARG A 56 0.00 13.87 -11.61
N LEU A 57 -0.83 14.69 -10.97
CA LEU A 57 -0.61 16.14 -10.91
C LEU A 57 0.68 16.49 -10.17
N LEU A 58 0.94 15.82 -9.05
CA LEU A 58 2.17 16.06 -8.28
C LEU A 58 3.41 15.61 -9.04
N ALA A 59 3.35 14.51 -9.78
CA ALA A 59 4.48 14.06 -10.60
C ALA A 59 4.91 15.12 -11.63
N ILE A 60 3.98 15.88 -12.23
CA ILE A 60 4.31 16.96 -13.17
C ILE A 60 5.23 17.99 -12.51
N VAL A 61 4.99 18.34 -11.25
CA VAL A 61 5.73 19.39 -10.53
C VAL A 61 6.99 18.86 -9.87
N GLU A 62 6.95 17.64 -9.33
CA GLU A 62 8.01 17.08 -8.49
C GLU A 62 9.03 16.25 -9.27
N CYS A 63 8.66 15.71 -10.44
CA CYS A 63 9.51 14.77 -11.19
C CYS A 63 10.06 15.34 -12.50
N TYR A 64 9.58 16.52 -12.92
CA TYR A 64 10.03 17.20 -14.13
C TYR A 64 10.60 18.58 -13.79
N PRO A 65 11.61 19.08 -14.52
CA PRO A 65 12.10 20.44 -14.39
C PRO A 65 10.99 21.47 -14.63
N LEU A 66 10.97 22.55 -13.84
CA LEU A 66 9.98 23.63 -13.98
C LEU A 66 10.08 24.39 -15.31
N ASP A 67 11.23 24.32 -15.98
CA ASP A 67 11.49 24.91 -17.29
C ASP A 67 11.18 23.96 -18.46
N GLU A 68 10.82 22.70 -18.17
CA GLU A 68 10.40 21.77 -19.20
C GLU A 68 9.00 22.16 -19.75
N PRO A 69 8.83 22.25 -21.09
CA PRO A 69 7.53 22.54 -21.67
C PRO A 69 6.48 21.52 -21.26
N ILE A 70 5.29 22.00 -20.87
CA ILE A 70 4.21 21.13 -20.37
C ILE A 70 3.80 20.08 -21.41
N GLU A 71 3.89 20.40 -22.71
CA GLU A 71 3.61 19.46 -23.80
C GLU A 71 4.57 18.27 -23.80
N SER A 72 5.86 18.49 -23.54
CA SER A 72 6.89 17.45 -23.41
C SER A 72 6.60 16.54 -22.22
N VAL A 73 6.30 17.15 -21.07
CA VAL A 73 5.94 16.42 -19.85
C VAL A 73 4.69 15.55 -20.06
N LEU A 74 3.67 16.08 -20.73
CA LEU A 74 2.43 15.34 -21.00
C LEU A 74 2.64 14.22 -22.03
N GLU A 75 3.50 14.42 -23.04
CA GLU A 75 3.87 13.38 -24.01
C GLU A 75 4.61 12.22 -23.32
N ASP A 76 5.57 12.54 -22.45
CA ASP A 76 6.30 11.54 -21.66
C ASP A 76 5.38 10.77 -20.68
N LEU A 77 4.51 11.50 -19.96
CA LEU A 77 3.53 10.90 -19.03
C LEU A 77 2.44 10.08 -19.72
N ALA A 78 2.25 10.19 -21.04
CA ALA A 78 1.30 9.36 -21.77
C ALA A 78 1.74 7.88 -21.82
N GLY A 79 3.05 7.61 -21.79
CA GLY A 79 3.61 6.26 -21.74
C GLY A 79 3.87 5.72 -20.32
N LYS A 80 3.71 6.56 -19.30
CA LYS A 80 4.14 6.28 -17.92
C LYS A 80 3.00 6.28 -16.91
N ASP A 81 3.16 5.41 -15.91
CA ASP A 81 2.42 5.46 -14.66
C ASP A 81 3.25 6.15 -13.58
N VAL A 82 2.58 6.72 -12.58
CA VAL A 82 3.26 7.26 -11.40
C VAL A 82 3.23 6.19 -10.31
N HIS A 83 4.41 5.75 -9.90
CA HIS A 83 4.61 4.69 -8.92
C HIS A 83 4.93 5.24 -7.54
N HIS A 84 4.30 4.68 -6.50
CA HIS A 84 4.65 4.91 -5.10
C HIS A 84 5.66 3.86 -4.65
N ARG A 85 6.91 4.29 -4.37
CA ARG A 85 8.02 3.39 -4.01
C ARG A 85 7.72 2.51 -2.80
N ASN A 86 7.02 3.06 -1.80
CA ASN A 86 6.61 2.32 -0.61
C ASN A 86 5.30 1.53 -0.77
N GLY A 87 4.65 1.57 -1.94
CA GLY A 87 3.35 0.94 -2.20
C GLY A 87 2.15 1.61 -1.51
N ILE A 88 2.37 2.74 -0.80
CA ILE A 88 1.34 3.45 -0.05
C ILE A 88 0.71 4.53 -0.93
N LYS A 89 -0.52 4.27 -1.41
CA LYS A 89 -1.23 5.09 -2.39
C LYS A 89 -1.51 6.54 -1.97
N TRP A 90 -1.59 6.81 -0.66
CA TRP A 90 -1.84 8.15 -0.12
C TRP A 90 -0.56 8.95 0.14
N ASP A 91 0.61 8.31 0.09
CA ASP A 91 1.89 8.97 0.40
C ASP A 91 2.47 9.68 -0.82
N ASN A 92 1.97 10.88 -1.07
CA ASN A 92 2.34 11.67 -2.25
C ASN A 92 3.60 12.56 -2.05
N ARG A 93 4.48 12.24 -1.09
CA ARG A 93 5.74 12.98 -0.92
C ARG A 93 6.61 12.86 -2.16
N ALA A 94 7.27 13.95 -2.57
CA ALA A 94 8.11 14.02 -3.78
C ALA A 94 9.11 12.86 -3.89
N GLY A 95 9.81 12.50 -2.80
CA GLY A 95 10.78 11.40 -2.79
C GLY A 95 10.18 9.99 -2.90
N ASN A 96 8.86 9.85 -2.80
CA ASN A 96 8.15 8.58 -2.83
C ASN A 96 7.43 8.31 -4.17
N ILE A 97 7.23 9.32 -5.01
CA ILE A 97 6.57 9.18 -6.30
C ILE A 97 7.60 9.25 -7.44
N GLU A 98 7.40 8.45 -8.49
CA GLU A 98 8.23 8.52 -9.70
C GLU A 98 7.46 8.05 -10.96
N PRO A 99 7.64 8.71 -12.11
CA PRO A 99 7.15 8.21 -13.39
C PRO A 99 7.93 6.96 -13.82
N VAL A 100 7.21 5.90 -14.15
CA VAL A 100 7.75 4.63 -14.64
C VAL A 100 6.99 4.16 -15.86
N GLU A 101 7.70 3.56 -16.82
CA GLU A 101 7.09 2.95 -18.00
C GLU A 101 5.99 1.97 -17.61
N HIS A 102 4.85 1.99 -18.31
CA HIS A 102 3.68 1.17 -17.98
C HIS A 102 4.03 -0.33 -17.86
N ALA A 103 4.88 -0.84 -18.77
CA ALA A 103 5.35 -2.23 -18.73
C ALA A 103 6.17 -2.55 -17.47
N ARG A 104 7.02 -1.61 -17.02
CA ARG A 104 7.83 -1.73 -15.81
C ARG A 104 6.95 -1.59 -14.55
N HIS A 105 5.95 -0.72 -14.59
CA HIS A 105 5.02 -0.55 -13.49
C HIS A 105 4.18 -1.82 -13.25
N ALA A 106 3.71 -2.44 -14.34
CA ALA A 106 3.00 -3.71 -14.27
C ALA A 106 3.89 -4.83 -13.70
N SER A 107 5.18 -4.90 -14.07
CA SER A 107 6.11 -5.89 -13.52
C SER A 107 6.37 -5.67 -12.04
N ILE A 108 6.62 -4.43 -11.61
CA ILE A 108 6.82 -4.07 -10.20
C ILE A 108 5.58 -4.45 -9.37
N THR A 109 4.39 -4.13 -9.87
CA THR A 109 3.14 -4.48 -9.19
C THR A 109 2.99 -5.99 -9.03
N GLN A 110 3.34 -6.77 -10.05
CA GLN A 110 3.31 -8.23 -9.97
C GLN A 110 4.36 -8.79 -8.99
N GLU A 111 5.56 -8.21 -8.94
CA GLU A 111 6.59 -8.57 -7.97
C GLU A 111 6.15 -8.29 -6.53
N GLN A 112 5.55 -7.13 -6.27
CA GLN A 112 4.99 -6.78 -4.96
C GLN A 112 3.87 -7.74 -4.54
N VAL A 113 2.96 -8.09 -5.46
CA VAL A 113 1.90 -9.07 -5.19
C VAL A 113 2.49 -10.45 -4.86
N ARG A 114 3.54 -10.90 -5.58
CA ARG A 114 4.21 -12.17 -5.29
C ARG A 114 4.90 -12.15 -3.93
N ALA A 115 5.60 -11.07 -3.59
CA ALA A 115 6.26 -10.91 -2.30
C ALA A 115 5.24 -10.96 -1.14
N TRP A 116 4.08 -10.30 -1.28
CA TRP A 116 3.00 -10.41 -0.30
C TRP A 116 2.45 -11.82 -0.19
N ALA A 117 2.25 -12.52 -1.30
CA ALA A 117 1.80 -13.91 -1.28
C ALA A 117 2.81 -14.85 -0.60
N GLU A 118 4.11 -14.63 -0.80
CA GLU A 118 5.18 -15.37 -0.13
C GLU A 118 5.22 -15.09 1.37
N ASP A 119 5.09 -13.83 1.78
CA ASP A 119 5.02 -13.43 3.19
C ASP A 119 3.78 -14.00 3.89
N GLU A 120 2.63 -13.97 3.23
CA GLU A 120 1.39 -14.55 3.73
C GLU A 120 1.51 -16.08 3.87
N LYS A 121 2.12 -16.74 2.86
CA LYS A 121 2.43 -18.17 2.93
C LYS A 121 3.39 -18.50 4.08
N ARG A 122 4.43 -17.68 4.29
CA ARG A 122 5.39 -17.85 5.40
C ARG A 122 4.70 -17.71 6.76
N LYS A 123 3.88 -16.67 6.95
CA LYS A 123 3.10 -16.49 8.18
C LYS A 123 2.15 -17.65 8.43
N ARG A 124 1.48 -18.12 7.38
CA ARG A 124 0.60 -19.29 7.46
C ARG A 124 1.36 -20.55 7.84
N GLN A 125 2.52 -20.79 7.24
CA GLN A 125 3.38 -21.92 7.58
C GLN A 125 3.90 -21.85 9.03
N GLN A 126 4.26 -20.66 9.52
CA GLN A 126 4.65 -20.46 10.93
C GLN A 126 3.50 -20.81 11.88
N HIS A 127 2.28 -20.35 11.56
CA HIS A 127 1.07 -20.67 12.33
C HIS A 127 0.70 -22.16 12.25
N GLU A 128 0.76 -22.78 11.07
CA GLU A 128 0.46 -24.21 10.86
C GLU A 128 1.53 -25.13 11.47
N ALA A 129 2.79 -24.68 11.53
CA ALA A 129 3.87 -25.39 12.20
C ALA A 129 3.82 -25.29 13.74
N GLY A 130 2.79 -24.64 14.30
CA GLY A 130 2.65 -24.47 15.75
C GLY A 130 3.73 -23.58 16.35
N VAL A 131 4.41 -22.75 15.55
CA VAL A 131 5.36 -21.73 16.04
C VAL A 131 4.55 -20.50 16.52
N GLY A 132 3.59 -20.75 17.40
CA GLY A 132 3.15 -19.78 18.40
C GLY A 132 4.14 -19.81 19.55
N ASP A 133 4.20 -18.73 20.34
CA ASP A 133 5.11 -18.49 21.47
C ASP A 133 5.75 -19.78 21.97
N ALA A 134 6.99 -20.02 21.54
CA ALA A 134 7.69 -21.23 21.91
C ALA A 134 7.75 -21.26 23.44
N ASP A 135 7.16 -22.29 24.04
CA ASP A 135 7.25 -22.61 25.46
C ASP A 135 8.71 -22.97 25.78
N LEU A 136 9.58 -21.95 25.76
CA LEU A 136 11.00 -22.07 26.07
C LEU A 136 11.11 -22.08 27.59
N CYS A 137 11.86 -23.06 28.10
CA CYS A 137 12.26 -23.05 29.49
C CYS A 137 13.11 -21.80 29.77
N ASP A 138 12.68 -20.92 30.65
CA ASP A 138 13.43 -19.72 31.04
C ASP A 138 14.80 -20.06 31.70
N GLY A 139 14.98 -21.32 32.13
CA GLY A 139 16.23 -21.81 32.74
C GLY A 139 17.29 -22.27 31.74
N CYS A 140 16.90 -23.09 30.75
CA CYS A 140 17.84 -23.65 29.77
C CYS A 140 17.68 -23.10 28.34
N GLY A 141 16.62 -22.35 28.07
CA GLY A 141 16.30 -21.80 26.74
C GLY A 141 15.86 -22.84 25.72
N GLU A 142 15.62 -24.09 26.14
CA GLU A 142 15.16 -25.18 25.27
C GLU A 142 13.63 -25.23 25.22
N LEU A 143 13.09 -25.69 24.09
CA LEU A 143 11.66 -25.96 23.90
C LEU A 143 11.17 -27.06 24.86
N ALA A 144 10.12 -26.78 25.62
CA ALA A 144 9.54 -27.72 26.55
C ALA A 144 8.01 -27.58 26.65
N GLU A 145 7.28 -28.64 26.31
CA GLU A 145 5.87 -28.80 26.66
C GLU A 145 5.70 -30.12 27.45
N PRO A 146 5.19 -30.10 28.69
CA PRO A 146 4.67 -28.94 29.42
C PRO A 146 5.76 -28.14 30.15
N LEU A 147 5.49 -26.85 30.34
CA LEU A 147 6.23 -25.98 31.27
C LEU A 147 5.68 -26.10 32.69
N ALA A 148 6.54 -25.88 33.67
CA ALA A 148 6.22 -25.98 35.08
C ALA A 148 6.59 -24.70 35.82
N THR A 149 5.82 -24.39 36.87
CA THR A 149 6.08 -23.28 37.78
C THR A 149 6.24 -23.79 39.21
N SER A 150 6.97 -23.04 40.04
CA SER A 150 7.15 -23.36 41.46
C SER A 150 7.48 -22.08 42.22
N PRO A 151 7.09 -21.94 43.51
CA PRO A 151 7.58 -20.86 44.37
C PRO A 151 9.11 -20.84 44.51
N GLY A 152 9.79 -21.97 44.26
CA GLY A 152 11.25 -22.09 44.36
C GLY A 152 12.04 -21.40 43.23
N PHE A 153 11.39 -21.03 42.11
CA PHE A 153 12.05 -20.35 40.99
C PHE A 153 11.12 -19.35 40.30
N ALA A 154 11.69 -18.33 39.65
CA ALA A 154 10.91 -17.36 38.88
C ALA A 154 10.83 -17.75 37.41
N GLY A 155 9.64 -17.61 36.82
CA GLY A 155 9.35 -17.93 35.43
C GLY A 155 8.92 -19.38 35.22
N GLU A 156 8.94 -19.82 33.98
CA GLU A 156 8.52 -21.16 33.57
C GLU A 156 9.74 -22.04 33.28
N ARG A 157 9.67 -23.31 33.68
CA ARG A 157 10.79 -24.26 33.55
C ARG A 157 10.34 -25.55 32.90
N CYS A 158 11.21 -26.17 32.13
CA CYS A 158 11.04 -27.59 31.78
C CYS A 158 11.09 -28.45 33.06
N LEU A 159 10.50 -29.64 33.02
CA LEU A 159 10.43 -30.53 34.19
C LEU A 159 11.79 -30.90 34.79
N GLU A 160 12.86 -30.87 33.98
CA GLU A 160 14.23 -31.15 34.45
C GLU A 160 14.78 -29.98 35.26
N CYS A 161 14.75 -28.75 34.72
CA CYS A 161 15.14 -27.55 35.44
C CYS A 161 14.25 -27.33 36.68
N ALA A 162 12.94 -27.56 36.56
CA ALA A 162 12.02 -27.43 37.69
C ALA A 162 12.39 -28.36 38.85
N ARG A 163 12.76 -29.62 38.58
CA ARG A 163 13.22 -30.56 39.62
C ARG A 163 14.56 -30.20 40.25
N GLN A 164 15.42 -29.51 39.49
CA GLN A 164 16.73 -29.09 39.98
C GLN A 164 16.66 -27.80 40.79
N GLU A 165 15.77 -26.89 40.41
CA GLU A 165 15.66 -25.53 40.98
C GLU A 165 14.56 -25.39 42.04
N CYS A 166 13.61 -26.34 42.17
CA CYS A 166 12.49 -26.16 43.09
C CYS A 166 12.87 -26.13 44.57
N ASP A 167 14.08 -26.52 44.96
CA ASP A 167 14.58 -26.53 46.35
C ASP A 167 13.61 -27.18 47.38
N GLY A 168 12.84 -28.17 46.92
CA GLY A 168 11.84 -28.88 47.74
C GLY A 168 10.42 -28.27 47.73
N GLU A 169 10.21 -27.15 47.05
CA GLU A 169 8.88 -26.56 46.82
C GLU A 169 8.07 -27.38 45.79
N PRO A 170 6.72 -27.34 45.87
CA PRO A 170 5.87 -28.05 44.92
C PRO A 170 6.04 -27.51 43.50
N ILE A 171 5.95 -28.42 42.53
CA ILE A 171 6.00 -28.12 41.10
C ILE A 171 4.58 -28.26 40.54
N GLU A 172 4.09 -27.22 39.89
CA GLU A 172 2.80 -27.20 39.17
C GLU A 172 3.06 -27.23 37.66
N VAL A 173 2.28 -28.03 36.93
CA VAL A 173 2.39 -28.32 35.49
C VAL A 173 1.04 -28.11 34.83
#